data_AF-F8KTF8-F1
#
_entry.id   AF-F8KTF8-F1
#
_cell.length_a   1.000
_cell.length_b   1.000
_cell.length_c   1.000
_cell.angle_alpha   90.00
_cell.angle_beta   90.00
_cell.angle_gamma   90.00
#
_symmetry.space_group_name_H-M   'P 1'
#
loop_
_entity.id
_entity.type
_entity.pdbx_description
1 polymer ?
#
loop_
_entity_poly.entity_id
_entity_poly.type
_entity_poly.pdbx_seq_one_letter_code
_entity_poly.pdbx_strand_id
1 'polypeptide(L)'
;MGFIDNVLDFFRSVWEWVKRIWTRILNFFKNIVAWFKDPNRLQRLKQNKKVIATSIKERLDNGEYGVVNCLFNTATGEIEGEAEGIESEQVDEETQRKFGNNEMIVLK
;
A
#
# COMPACT_ATOMS: atom_id res chain seq x y z
N MET A 1 1.86 -2.94 23.33
CA MET A 1 1.89 -3.29 21.90
C MET A 1 1.34 -2.10 21.16
N GLY A 2 2.22 -1.38 20.48
CA GLY A 2 1.91 -0.08 19.88
C GLY A 2 1.13 -0.24 18.58
N PHE A 3 0.51 0.85 18.14
CA PHE A 3 -0.11 0.95 16.80
C PHE A 3 0.84 0.52 15.68
N ILE A 4 2.14 0.76 15.85
CA ILE A 4 3.20 0.41 14.90
C ILE A 4 3.39 -1.11 14.81
N ASP A 5 3.38 -1.84 15.94
CA ASP A 5 3.52 -3.31 15.94
C ASP A 5 2.38 -3.97 15.14
N ASN A 6 1.15 -3.46 15.31
CA ASN A 6 -0.02 -3.95 14.58
C ASN A 6 0.04 -3.65 13.07
N VAL A 7 0.60 -2.50 12.67
CA VAL A 7 0.76 -2.12 11.26
C VAL A 7 1.85 -2.95 10.60
N LEU A 8 2.96 -3.23 11.30
CA LEU A 8 4.03 -4.08 10.82
C LEU A 8 3.56 -5.53 10.61
N ASP A 9 2.82 -6.09 11.56
CA ASP A 9 2.29 -7.45 11.44
C ASP A 9 1.22 -7.56 10.34
N PHE A 10 0.35 -6.54 10.21
CA PHE A 10 -0.55 -6.42 9.07
C PHE A 10 0.22 -6.36 7.75
N PHE A 11 1.23 -5.49 7.65
CA PHE A 11 2.03 -5.33 6.45
C PHE A 11 2.73 -6.63 6.06
N ARG A 12 3.39 -7.32 7.00
CA ARG A 12 4.00 -8.63 6.76
C ARG A 12 3.00 -9.62 6.20
N SER A 13 1.80 -9.68 6.79
CA SER A 13 0.74 -10.55 6.28
C SER A 13 0.34 -10.21 4.84
N VAL A 14 0.25 -8.91 4.49
CA VAL A 14 -0.07 -8.51 3.11
C VAL A 14 1.09 -8.82 2.17
N TRP A 15 2.31 -8.56 2.61
CA TRP A 15 3.52 -8.76 1.84
C TRP A 15 3.77 -10.22 1.47
N GLU A 16 3.53 -11.15 2.41
CA GLU A 16 3.54 -12.59 2.14
C GLU A 16 2.56 -12.99 1.02
N TRP A 17 1.37 -12.37 1.00
CA TRP A 17 0.38 -12.61 -0.05
C TRP A 17 0.81 -11.99 -1.39
N VAL A 18 1.37 -10.78 -1.34
CA VAL A 18 1.82 -9.98 -2.49
C VAL A 18 3.05 -10.56 -3.17
N LYS A 19 3.91 -11.33 -2.48
CA LYS A 19 5.14 -11.92 -3.04
C LYS A 19 4.97 -12.68 -4.38
N ARG A 20 3.73 -12.98 -4.78
CA ARG A 20 3.37 -13.57 -6.07
C ARG A 20 3.27 -12.57 -7.24
N ILE A 21 3.14 -11.26 -7.00
CA ILE A 21 2.87 -10.22 -8.00
C ILE A 21 3.91 -9.10 -7.84
N TRP A 22 4.87 -9.02 -8.76
CA TRP A 22 6.01 -8.12 -8.67
C TRP A 22 6.21 -7.35 -9.97
N THR A 23 6.40 -6.03 -9.86
CA THR A 23 6.71 -5.14 -11.00
C THR A 23 7.73 -4.10 -10.59
N ARG A 24 8.76 -3.89 -11.44
CA ARG A 24 9.78 -2.85 -11.27
C ARG A 24 9.32 -1.54 -11.91
N ILE A 25 9.24 -0.45 -11.14
CA ILE A 25 8.63 0.81 -11.64
C ILE A 25 9.43 2.08 -11.31
N LEU A 26 9.73 2.87 -12.35
CA LEU A 26 10.43 4.18 -12.27
C LEU A 26 9.54 5.39 -11.90
N ASN A 27 8.25 5.19 -11.59
CA ASN A 27 7.31 6.25 -11.20
C ASN A 27 6.35 5.76 -10.08
N PHE A 28 6.90 5.44 -8.91
CA PHE A 28 6.20 4.86 -7.76
C PHE A 28 4.86 5.54 -7.45
N PHE A 29 4.84 6.85 -7.22
CA PHE A 29 3.62 7.52 -6.76
C PHE A 29 2.51 7.48 -7.82
N LYS A 30 2.88 7.61 -9.09
CA LYS A 30 1.94 7.52 -10.20
C LYS A 30 1.27 6.16 -10.27
N ASN A 31 2.01 5.08 -9.96
CA ASN A 31 1.46 3.73 -9.98
C ASN A 31 0.57 3.47 -8.78
N ILE A 32 0.96 3.96 -7.59
CA ILE A 32 0.09 4.00 -6.41
C ILE A 32 -1.24 4.65 -6.80
N VAL A 33 -1.23 5.88 -7.30
CA VAL A 33 -2.46 6.59 -7.66
C VAL A 33 -3.26 5.89 -8.77
N ALA A 34 -2.58 5.34 -9.79
CA ALA A 34 -3.23 4.63 -10.88
C ALA A 34 -3.99 3.40 -10.38
N TRP A 35 -3.41 2.64 -9.44
CA TRP A 35 -4.05 1.48 -8.84
C TRP A 35 -5.37 1.84 -8.17
N PHE A 36 -5.40 2.91 -7.37
CA PHE A 36 -6.62 3.36 -6.67
C PHE A 36 -7.65 4.02 -7.59
N LYS A 37 -7.24 4.54 -8.75
CA LYS A 37 -8.15 5.13 -9.74
C LYS A 37 -8.94 4.10 -10.54
N ASP A 38 -8.70 2.81 -10.32
CA ASP A 38 -9.54 1.76 -10.91
C ASP A 38 -11.03 1.97 -10.54
N PRO A 39 -11.95 1.98 -11.53
CA PRO A 39 -13.36 2.24 -11.28
C PRO A 39 -14.01 1.29 -10.26
N ASN A 40 -13.62 0.02 -10.23
CA ASN A 40 -14.20 -0.95 -9.30
C ASN A 40 -13.75 -0.64 -7.86
N ARG A 41 -12.47 -0.29 -7.67
CA ARG A 41 -11.94 0.12 -6.35
C ARG A 41 -12.55 1.42 -5.88
N LEU A 42 -12.69 2.41 -6.77
CA LEU A 42 -13.36 3.67 -6.45
C LEU A 42 -14.84 3.46 -6.07
N GLN A 43 -15.54 2.56 -6.76
CA GLN A 43 -16.91 2.21 -6.42
C GLN A 43 -17.00 1.57 -5.04
N ARG A 44 -16.10 0.64 -4.70
CA ARG A 44 -16.02 0.01 -3.37
C ARG A 44 -15.79 1.05 -2.27
N LEU A 45 -14.82 1.94 -2.45
CA LEU A 45 -14.54 3.06 -1.52
C LEU A 45 -15.74 4.00 -1.34
N LYS A 46 -16.54 4.21 -2.38
CA LYS A 46 -17.78 5.01 -2.29
C LYS A 46 -18.88 4.30 -1.52
N GLN A 47 -19.04 2.99 -1.74
CA GLN A 47 -20.10 2.17 -1.16
C GLN A 47 -19.85 1.82 0.30
N ASN A 48 -18.60 1.55 0.68
CA ASN A 48 -18.25 1.16 2.03
C ASN A 48 -17.28 2.18 2.67
N LYS A 49 -17.82 3.07 3.51
CA LYS A 49 -17.04 4.10 4.23
C LYS A 49 -16.04 3.54 5.25
N LYS A 50 -16.14 2.25 5.58
CA LYS A 50 -15.19 1.56 6.46
C LYS A 50 -13.96 1.08 5.69
N VAL A 51 -14.02 1.06 4.36
CA VAL A 51 -12.91 0.68 3.49
C VAL A 51 -12.15 1.94 3.11
N ILE A 52 -10.84 1.90 3.31
CA ILE A 52 -9.93 2.99 2.98
C ILE A 52 -8.86 2.51 2.00
N ALA A 53 -8.43 3.43 1.16
CA ALA A 53 -7.33 3.24 0.24
C ALA A 53 -6.02 3.45 1.00
N THR A 54 -5.22 2.39 1.16
CA THR A 54 -3.99 2.44 1.95
C THR A 54 -2.80 1.99 1.11
N SER A 55 -1.75 2.80 1.13
CA SER A 55 -0.45 2.46 0.55
C SER A 55 0.58 2.41 1.67
N ILE A 56 1.31 1.29 1.76
CA ILE A 56 2.31 1.04 2.81
C ILE A 56 3.65 0.84 2.14
N LYS A 57 4.69 1.51 2.65
CA LYS A 57 6.06 1.51 2.14
C LYS A 57 7.00 0.91 3.18
N GLU A 58 7.87 0.02 2.74
CA GLU A 58 8.96 -0.53 3.54
C GLU A 58 10.27 -0.53 2.74
N ARG A 59 11.40 -0.49 3.45
CA ARG A 59 12.71 -0.81 2.88
C ARG A 59 12.96 -2.29 3.05
N LEU A 60 13.14 -2.99 1.95
CA LEU A 60 13.25 -4.45 1.90
C LEU A 60 14.67 -4.90 2.22
N ASP A 61 14.81 -6.19 2.56
CA ASP A 61 16.09 -6.81 2.93
C ASP A 61 17.14 -6.76 1.79
N ASN A 62 16.67 -6.73 0.54
CA ASN A 62 17.51 -6.59 -0.66
C ASN A 62 18.01 -5.15 -0.89
N GLY A 63 17.61 -4.19 -0.04
CA GLY A 63 17.94 -2.78 -0.15
C GLY A 63 17.02 -1.97 -1.07
N GLU A 64 16.10 -2.62 -1.79
CA GLU A 64 15.05 -1.98 -2.58
C GLU A 64 13.92 -1.44 -1.68
N TYR A 65 13.01 -0.66 -2.27
CA TYR A 65 11.79 -0.19 -1.62
C TYR A 65 10.60 -1.01 -2.11
N GLY A 66 9.82 -1.53 -1.17
CA GLY A 66 8.56 -2.19 -1.42
C GLY A 66 7.39 -1.27 -1.06
N VAL A 67 6.39 -1.21 -1.93
CA VAL A 67 5.09 -0.63 -1.63
C VAL A 67 3.99 -1.63 -1.86
N VAL A 68 3.05 -1.66 -0.93
CA VAL A 68 1.81 -2.43 -1.05
C VAL A 68 0.63 -1.48 -1.11
N ASN A 69 -0.12 -1.57 -2.20
CA ASN A 69 -1.40 -0.91 -2.35
C ASN A 69 -2.51 -1.89 -1.99
N CYS A 70 -3.41 -1.51 -1.07
CA CYS A 70 -4.51 -2.35 -0.66
C CYS A 70 -5.75 -1.53 -0.26
N LEU A 71 -6.90 -2.19 -0.23
CA LEU A 71 -8.11 -1.65 0.38
C LEU A 71 -8.24 -2.24 1.78
N PHE A 72 -8.15 -1.41 2.81
CA PHE A 72 -8.19 -1.85 4.20
C PHE A 72 -9.57 -1.56 4.80
N ASN A 73 -10.23 -2.59 5.33
CA ASN A 73 -11.47 -2.42 6.07
C ASN A 73 -11.18 -2.17 7.55
N THR A 74 -11.39 -0.93 7.97
CA THR A 74 -11.15 -0.46 9.34
C THR A 74 -12.06 -1.09 10.40
N ALA A 75 -13.17 -1.74 10.01
CA ALA A 75 -14.08 -2.40 10.94
C ALA A 75 -13.74 -3.88 11.16
N THR A 76 -13.19 -4.57 10.17
CA THR A 76 -12.78 -5.99 10.31
C THR A 76 -11.28 -6.14 10.56
N GLY A 77 -10.47 -5.15 10.20
CA GLY A 77 -9.02 -5.25 10.23
C GLY A 77 -8.44 -6.07 9.09
N GLU A 78 -9.23 -6.33 8.04
CA GLU A 78 -8.85 -7.19 6.92
C GLU A 78 -8.70 -6.41 5.61
N ILE A 79 -8.00 -7.02 4.65
CA ILE A 79 -7.92 -6.52 3.28
C ILE A 79 -9.19 -6.90 2.54
N GLU A 80 -9.76 -5.94 1.81
CA GLU A 80 -10.84 -6.22 0.87
C GLU A 80 -10.32 -6.35 -0.56
N GLY A 81 -10.38 -7.58 -1.09
CA GLY A 81 -10.05 -7.87 -2.49
C GLY A 81 -8.55 -8.08 -2.69
N GLU A 82 -8.03 -7.54 -3.79
CA GLU A 82 -6.62 -7.69 -4.18
C GLU A 82 -5.77 -6.58 -3.57
N ALA A 83 -4.54 -6.92 -3.20
CA ALA A 83 -3.45 -5.97 -3.03
C ALA A 83 -2.48 -6.04 -4.23
N GLU A 84 -1.63 -5.04 -4.38
CA GLU A 84 -0.57 -5.03 -5.38
C GLU A 84 0.76 -4.66 -4.73
N GLY A 85 1.78 -5.47 -5.02
CA GLY A 85 3.16 -5.19 -4.67
C GLY A 85 3.89 -4.49 -5.77
N ILE A 86 4.61 -3.45 -5.40
CA ILE A 86 5.47 -2.72 -6.29
C ILE A 86 6.84 -2.64 -5.64
N GLU A 87 7.88 -2.97 -6.41
CA GLU A 87 9.26 -2.80 -5.97
C GLU A 87 10.02 -1.87 -6.88
N SER A 88 10.95 -1.15 -6.28
CA SER A 88 11.96 -0.41 -7.04
C SER A 88 13.19 -0.20 -6.19
N GLU A 89 14.32 -0.18 -6.89
CA GLU A 89 15.60 0.24 -6.37
C GLU A 89 15.54 1.64 -5.73
N GLN A 90 14.63 2.51 -6.21
CA GLN A 90 14.44 3.87 -5.70
C GLN A 90 12.98 4.30 -5.70
N VAL A 91 12.58 5.05 -4.67
CA VAL A 91 11.32 5.79 -4.62
C VAL A 91 11.50 7.21 -5.16
N ASP A 92 10.58 7.64 -6.04
CA ASP A 92 10.56 9.00 -6.56
C ASP A 92 10.35 10.06 -5.46
N GLU A 93 10.78 11.30 -5.74
CA GLU A 93 10.71 12.42 -4.77
C GLU A 93 9.28 12.69 -4.30
N GLU A 94 8.28 12.48 -5.16
CA GLU A 94 6.88 12.68 -4.80
C GLU A 94 6.44 11.66 -3.75
N THR A 95 6.78 10.39 -3.94
CA THR A 95 6.54 9.31 -2.98
C THR A 95 7.23 9.62 -1.67
N GLN A 96 8.51 10.00 -1.71
CA GLN A 96 9.24 10.39 -0.50
C GLN A 96 8.55 11.56 0.23
N ARG A 97 8.11 12.58 -0.50
CA ARG A 97 7.40 13.74 0.08
C ARG A 97 6.05 13.37 0.67
N LYS A 98 5.30 12.46 0.04
CA LYS A 98 3.96 12.04 0.48
C LYS A 98 4.00 11.14 1.70
N PHE A 99 4.91 10.19 1.73
CA PHE A 99 5.14 9.33 2.90
C PHE A 99 5.87 10.10 4.02
N GLY A 100 6.82 10.96 3.67
CA GLY A 100 7.74 11.57 4.63
C GLY A 100 8.45 10.48 5.43
N ASN A 101 8.42 10.62 6.76
CA ASN A 101 8.94 9.61 7.70
C ASN A 101 7.90 8.53 8.07
N ASN A 102 6.72 8.54 7.44
CA ASN A 102 5.69 7.54 7.70
C ASN A 102 5.85 6.34 6.76
N GLU A 103 5.50 5.18 7.28
CA GLU A 103 5.47 3.91 6.52
C GLU A 103 4.12 3.74 5.81
N MET A 104 3.07 4.41 6.26
CA MET A 104 1.73 4.27 5.70
C MET A 104 1.13 5.62 5.34
N ILE A 105 0.45 5.66 4.19
CA ILE A 105 -0.42 6.76 3.81
C ILE A 105 -1.83 6.25 3.50
N VAL A 106 -2.82 7.06 3.84
CA VAL A 106 -4.21 6.87 3.43
C VAL A 106 -4.49 7.84 2.30
N LEU A 107 -4.94 7.32 1.17
CA LEU A 107 -5.34 8.11 0.01
C LEU A 107 -6.82 8.48 0.18
N LYS A 108 -7.10 9.78 0.18
CA LYS A 108 -8.44 10.35 0.34
C LYS A 108 -8.91 10.99 -0.96
#